data_AF-A0A7S4F087-F1
#
_entry.id   AF-A0A7S4F087-F1
#
_cell.length_a   1.000
_cell.length_b   1.000
_cell.length_c   1.000
_cell.angle_alpha   90.00
_cell.angle_beta   90.00
_cell.angle_gamma   90.00
#
_symmetry.space_group_name_H-M   'P 1'
#
loop_
_entity.id
_entity.type
_entity.pdbx_description
1 polymer ?
#
loop_
_entity_poly.entity_id
_entity_poly.type
_entity_poly.pdbx_seq_one_letter_code
_entity_poly.pdbx_strand_id
1 'polypeptide(L)'
;RKQWQVALGMALNPPADAEEDVDSEPEPEPEAEHWQEDSHLWIGRRVARNFGKKRPFLGTIVKWCPADEETGDLLLFHVRHDDGDEEDLEEHEVLEALQTYQEHPEAKRLAREQEKARRKAERSRARANGVRPAATAIQMYKRHVEAVLGVHLVSSWAEPTILELLQEEFDSLGELEHQEFERRAQRDRRRYEREARRRSQQAAEKAAAGDEPRSVLCEGKAAENDAYQGEGPEGEAVPASAPPAAAPPVAAPLTPAQPEGGAGGVARNEAGAARDEAGAAAALGAHSKLKRERDDAARDQAALQESTFCGAKVKEQRKERQPLVEQRSSL
;
A
#
# COMPACT_ATOMS: atom_id res chain seq x y z
N ARG A 1 -25.40 40.48 13.72
CA ARG A 1 -25.24 41.83 13.09
C ARG A 1 -25.07 42.96 14.12
N LYS A 2 -25.99 43.17 15.08
CA LYS A 2 -25.83 44.22 16.12
C LYS A 2 -24.63 44.00 17.05
N GLN A 3 -24.33 42.76 17.43
CA GLN A 3 -23.13 42.45 18.24
C GLN A 3 -21.81 42.70 17.49
N TRP A 4 -21.78 42.49 16.18
CA TRP A 4 -20.60 42.76 15.34
C TRP A 4 -20.33 44.26 15.15
N GLN A 5 -21.36 45.10 15.16
CA GLN A 5 -21.19 46.57 15.12
C GLN A 5 -20.62 47.13 16.42
N VAL A 6 -20.84 46.49 17.56
CA VAL A 6 -20.26 46.90 18.86
C VAL A 6 -18.77 46.56 18.90
N ALA A 7 -18.37 45.37 18.44
CA ALA A 7 -16.96 44.97 18.40
C ALA A 7 -16.11 45.84 17.44
N LEU A 8 -16.67 46.21 16.29
CA LEU A 8 -15.97 47.10 15.33
C LEU A 8 -15.82 48.54 15.85
N GLY A 9 -16.77 49.00 16.69
CA GLY A 9 -16.71 50.33 17.30
C GLY A 9 -15.63 50.46 18.38
N MET A 10 -15.29 49.38 19.08
CA MET A 10 -14.23 49.39 20.11
C MET A 10 -12.82 49.33 19.51
N ALA A 11 -12.65 48.78 18.31
CA ALA A 11 -11.36 48.68 17.63
C ALA A 11 -10.90 50.01 16.98
N LEU A 12 -11.82 50.96 16.77
CA LEU A 12 -11.55 52.21 16.04
C LEU A 12 -11.34 53.44 16.94
N ASN A 13 -11.39 53.28 18.27
CA ASN A 13 -11.08 54.36 19.23
C ASN A 13 -10.35 53.77 20.44
N PRO A 14 -9.01 53.60 20.36
CA PRO A 14 -8.23 53.38 21.57
C PRO A 14 -8.28 54.65 22.44
N PRO A 15 -8.47 54.53 23.77
CA PRO A 15 -8.41 55.68 24.65
C PRO A 15 -6.99 56.27 24.63
N ALA A 16 -6.89 57.52 24.18
CA ALA A 16 -5.76 58.37 24.49
C ALA A 16 -5.80 58.68 26.00
N ASP A 17 -4.62 58.86 26.59
CA ASP A 17 -4.37 59.25 27.99
C ASP A 17 -4.19 58.09 28.99
N ALA A 18 -2.97 57.56 29.02
CA ALA A 18 -2.33 57.04 30.23
C ALA A 18 -0.80 57.15 30.07
N GLU A 19 -0.31 58.39 30.05
CA GLU A 19 1.09 58.72 30.31
C GLU A 19 1.29 58.63 31.83
N GLU A 20 1.79 57.50 32.32
CA GLU A 20 2.52 57.45 33.60
C GLU A 20 3.86 56.76 33.36
N ASP A 21 4.90 57.59 33.35
CA ASP A 21 6.31 57.23 33.42
C ASP A 21 6.55 56.32 34.64
N VAL A 22 6.70 55.02 34.38
CA VAL A 22 7.37 54.09 35.30
C VAL A 22 8.63 53.62 34.59
N ASP A 23 9.74 54.23 34.99
CA ASP A 23 11.13 53.88 34.70
C ASP A 23 11.45 52.52 35.33
N SER A 24 10.80 51.47 34.82
CA SER A 24 11.15 50.08 35.09
C SER A 24 12.30 49.72 34.16
N GLU A 25 13.50 49.60 34.73
CA GLU A 25 14.63 48.90 34.10
C GLU A 25 14.10 47.63 33.39
N PRO A 26 14.43 47.40 32.11
CA PRO A 26 14.03 46.18 31.44
C PRO A 26 14.68 45.01 32.18
N GLU A 27 13.87 44.26 32.94
CA GLU A 27 14.24 42.89 33.31
C GLU A 27 14.69 42.19 32.02
N PRO A 28 15.88 41.57 31.99
CA PRO A 28 16.33 40.87 30.79
C PRO A 28 15.28 39.84 30.43
N GLU A 29 14.63 40.01 29.27
CA GLU A 29 13.76 38.99 28.72
C GLU A 29 14.55 37.67 28.73
N PRO A 30 14.08 36.61 29.43
CA PRO A 30 14.81 35.37 29.51
C PRO A 30 15.05 34.91 28.08
N GLU A 31 16.33 34.68 27.76
CA GLU A 31 16.81 34.26 26.45
C GLU A 31 15.88 33.16 25.94
N ALA A 32 15.11 33.49 24.89
CA ALA A 32 14.09 32.61 24.37
C ALA A 32 14.70 31.23 24.09
N GLU A 33 14.33 30.24 24.90
CA GLU A 33 14.55 28.82 24.63
C GLU A 33 14.21 28.60 23.16
N HIS A 34 15.22 28.16 22.39
CA HIS A 34 15.12 28.03 20.94
C HIS A 34 14.26 26.81 20.57
N TRP A 35 12.96 26.90 20.84
CA TRP A 35 11.96 25.94 20.42
C TRP A 35 11.86 25.93 18.91
N GLN A 36 12.14 24.77 18.32
CA GLN A 36 12.11 24.53 16.89
C GLN A 36 10.86 23.73 16.52
N GLU A 37 10.18 24.18 15.47
CA GLU A 37 8.96 23.51 14.95
C GLU A 37 9.29 22.51 13.82
N ASP A 38 10.49 22.59 13.26
CA ASP A 38 10.90 21.81 12.09
C ASP A 38 12.15 20.96 12.36
N SER A 39 12.46 20.08 11.42
CA SER A 39 13.73 19.34 11.31
C SER A 39 13.95 18.13 12.23
N HIS A 40 13.26 18.00 13.36
CA HIS A 40 13.40 16.79 14.18
C HIS A 40 12.52 15.64 13.67
N LEU A 41 13.08 14.41 13.64
CA LEU A 41 12.44 13.20 13.10
C LEU A 41 11.11 12.81 13.78
N TRP A 42 10.86 13.34 14.97
CA TRP A 42 9.71 13.04 15.79
C TRP A 42 8.59 14.09 15.73
N ILE A 43 8.84 15.25 15.13
CA ILE A 43 7.78 16.25 14.93
C ILE A 43 6.64 15.66 14.09
N GLY A 44 5.41 15.90 14.53
CA GLY A 44 4.19 15.37 13.94
C GLY A 44 3.91 13.90 14.26
N ARG A 45 4.77 13.21 15.02
CA ARG A 45 4.49 11.83 15.45
C ARG A 45 3.50 11.81 16.60
N ARG A 46 2.68 10.76 16.60
CA ARG A 46 1.72 10.46 17.65
C ARG A 46 2.39 9.73 18.81
N VAL A 47 2.08 10.15 20.03
CA VAL A 47 2.59 9.59 21.28
C VAL A 47 1.43 9.18 22.18
N ALA A 48 1.69 8.27 23.12
CA ALA A 48 0.72 7.83 24.11
C ALA A 48 1.35 7.83 25.50
N ARG A 49 0.83 8.63 26.44
CA ARG A 49 1.30 8.70 27.83
C ARG A 49 0.35 8.02 28.81
N ASN A 50 0.91 7.25 29.73
CA ASN A 50 0.16 6.60 30.82
C ASN A 50 0.33 7.37 32.13
N PHE A 51 -0.68 8.13 32.54
CA PHE A 51 -0.70 8.81 33.86
C PHE A 51 -1.30 7.94 34.97
N GLY A 52 -0.98 6.65 35.00
CA GLY A 52 -1.55 5.68 35.97
C GLY A 52 -3.06 5.41 35.81
N LYS A 53 -3.69 5.94 34.76
CA LYS A 53 -5.11 5.67 34.42
C LYS A 53 -5.22 4.43 33.53
N LYS A 54 -6.43 3.88 33.42
CA LYS A 54 -6.71 2.69 32.59
C LYS A 54 -6.53 2.93 31.08
N ARG A 55 -6.47 4.18 30.62
CA ARG A 55 -6.33 4.55 29.21
C ARG A 55 -5.18 5.56 29.06
N PRO A 56 -4.29 5.38 28.08
CA PRO A 56 -3.28 6.38 27.76
C PRO A 56 -3.94 7.64 27.17
N PHE A 57 -3.28 8.77 27.38
CA PHE A 57 -3.56 10.04 26.72
C PHE A 57 -2.77 10.09 25.43
N LEU A 58 -3.42 10.50 24.35
CA LEU A 58 -2.80 10.59 23.05
C LEU A 58 -2.44 12.03 22.76
N GLY A 59 -1.26 12.23 22.18
CA GLY A 59 -0.79 13.55 21.79
C GLY A 59 0.05 13.51 20.54
N THR A 60 0.47 14.69 20.11
CA THR A 60 1.32 14.89 18.94
C THR A 60 2.50 15.76 19.35
N ILE A 61 3.71 15.34 18.99
CA ILE A 61 4.91 16.14 19.20
C ILE A 61 4.88 17.31 18.21
N VAL A 62 4.91 18.54 18.70
CA VAL A 62 4.74 19.75 17.88
C VAL A 62 6.00 20.60 17.80
N LYS A 63 6.83 20.61 18.85
CA LYS A 63 8.10 21.36 18.91
C LYS A 63 9.17 20.58 19.65
N TRP A 64 10.42 20.98 19.49
CA TRP A 64 11.54 20.43 20.25
C TRP A 64 12.55 21.52 20.59
N CYS A 65 13.20 21.41 21.74
CA CYS A 65 14.27 22.30 22.17
C CYS A 65 15.57 21.49 22.28
N PRO A 66 16.63 21.82 21.51
CA PRO A 66 17.90 21.10 21.56
C PRO A 66 18.50 21.17 22.97
N ALA A 67 19.24 20.12 23.36
CA ALA A 67 20.02 20.14 24.58
C ALA A 67 21.12 21.22 24.51
N ASP A 68 21.36 21.91 25.62
CA ASP A 68 22.46 22.84 25.79
C ASP A 68 23.45 22.30 26.82
N GLU A 69 24.62 21.84 26.35
CA GLU A 69 25.67 21.30 27.20
C GLU A 69 26.31 22.36 28.11
N GLU A 70 26.25 23.65 27.75
CA GLU A 70 26.86 24.73 28.54
C GLU A 70 26.02 25.04 29.78
N THR A 71 24.70 25.06 29.62
CA THR A 71 23.73 25.29 30.70
C THR A 71 23.38 24.01 31.46
N GLY A 72 23.59 22.84 30.83
CA GLY A 72 23.22 21.53 31.38
C GLY A 72 21.77 21.14 31.09
N ASP A 73 21.12 21.81 30.14
CA ASP A 73 19.72 21.60 29.79
C ASP A 73 19.56 20.37 28.89
N LEU A 74 18.53 19.57 29.20
CA LEU A 74 18.23 18.34 28.48
C LEU A 74 17.44 18.62 27.21
N LEU A 75 17.49 17.67 26.28
CA LEU A 75 16.68 17.67 25.06
C LEU A 75 15.20 17.51 25.44
N LEU A 76 14.40 18.55 25.16
CA LEU A 76 12.98 18.60 25.48
C LEU A 76 12.11 18.58 24.22
N PHE A 77 10.93 17.98 24.35
CA PHE A 77 9.93 17.85 23.30
C PHE A 77 8.58 18.33 23.79
N HIS A 78 8.02 19.30 23.08
CA HIS A 78 6.69 19.82 23.38
C HIS A 78 5.62 18.94 22.73
N VAL A 79 4.76 18.36 23.55
CA VAL A 79 3.65 17.50 23.14
C VAL A 79 2.33 18.21 23.41
N ARG A 80 1.49 18.26 22.37
CA ARG A 80 0.10 18.69 22.49
C ARG A 80 -0.82 17.47 22.51
N HIS A 81 -1.51 17.26 23.63
CA HIS A 81 -2.49 16.19 23.81
C HIS A 81 -3.81 16.52 23.09
N ASP A 82 -4.59 15.48 22.77
CA ASP A 82 -5.84 15.61 22.00
C ASP A 82 -6.95 16.37 22.75
N ASP A 83 -6.85 16.51 24.07
CA ASP A 83 -7.73 17.31 24.91
C ASP A 83 -7.35 18.80 24.96
N GLY A 84 -6.24 19.16 24.32
CA GLY A 84 -5.72 20.53 24.25
C GLY A 84 -4.70 20.84 25.34
N ASP A 85 -4.39 19.91 26.24
CA ASP A 85 -3.32 20.08 27.22
C ASP A 85 -1.95 19.98 26.54
N GLU A 86 -0.98 20.69 27.10
CA GLU A 86 0.40 20.73 26.59
C GLU A 86 1.37 20.28 27.70
N GLU A 87 2.38 19.51 27.32
CA GLU A 87 3.37 18.93 28.23
C GLU A 87 4.74 18.87 27.54
N ASP A 88 5.80 19.18 28.27
CA ASP A 88 7.18 19.03 27.81
C ASP A 88 7.74 17.71 28.31
N LEU A 89 8.32 16.93 27.40
CA LEU A 89 8.86 15.60 27.66
C LEU A 89 10.34 15.55 27.35
N GLU A 90 11.11 14.85 28.18
CA GLU A 90 12.49 14.52 27.86
C GLU A 90 12.58 13.44 26.78
N GLU A 91 13.74 13.31 26.12
CA GLU A 91 13.97 12.31 25.06
C GLU A 91 13.55 10.89 25.45
N HIS A 92 13.91 10.46 26.66
CA HIS A 92 13.62 9.12 27.16
C HIS A 92 12.11 8.90 27.37
N GLU A 93 11.38 9.92 27.81
CA GLU A 93 9.92 9.88 27.98
C GLU A 93 9.20 9.84 26.64
N VAL A 94 9.70 10.57 25.64
CA VAL A 94 9.17 10.52 24.28
C VAL A 94 9.34 9.13 23.68
N LEU A 95 10.49 8.49 23.87
CA LEU A 95 10.71 7.12 23.40
C LEU A 95 9.71 6.13 24.01
N GLU A 96 9.48 6.21 25.32
CA GLU A 96 8.48 5.38 26.00
C GLU A 96 7.06 5.68 25.46
N ALA A 97 6.73 6.96 25.25
CA ALA A 97 5.42 7.37 24.76
C ALA A 97 5.18 6.95 23.30
N LEU A 98 6.21 6.96 22.46
CA LEU A 98 6.18 6.43 21.09
C LEU A 98 5.98 4.92 21.08
N GLN A 99 6.69 4.18 21.94
CA GLN A 99 6.54 2.74 22.06
C GLN A 99 5.13 2.37 22.53
N THR A 100 4.63 3.06 23.56
CA THR A 100 3.27 2.90 24.06
C THR A 100 2.23 3.16 22.96
N TYR A 101 2.45 4.17 22.11
CA TYR A 101 1.55 4.46 21.00
C TYR A 101 1.51 3.34 19.97
N GLN A 102 2.64 2.69 19.65
CA GLN A 102 2.68 1.58 18.70
C GLN A 102 1.81 0.39 19.13
N GLU A 103 1.71 0.16 20.44
CA GLU A 103 0.88 -0.91 21.00
C GLU A 103 -0.60 -0.53 21.10
N HIS A 104 -0.92 0.76 21.01
CA HIS A 104 -2.27 1.30 21.15
C HIS A 104 -3.21 0.79 20.04
N PRO A 105 -4.49 0.46 20.37
CA PRO A 105 -5.46 -0.03 19.39
C PRO A 105 -5.66 0.90 18.18
N GLU A 106 -5.53 2.21 18.38
CA GLU A 106 -5.68 3.20 17.30
C GLU A 106 -4.54 3.11 16.27
N ALA A 107 -3.28 3.00 16.72
CA ALA A 107 -2.14 2.81 15.83
C ALA A 107 -2.31 1.52 15.00
N LYS A 108 -2.75 0.44 15.65
CA LYS A 108 -3.06 -0.84 14.98
C LYS A 108 -4.20 -0.71 13.98
N ARG A 109 -5.25 0.06 14.29
CA ARG A 109 -6.37 0.33 13.37
C ARG A 109 -5.90 1.11 12.15
N LEU A 110 -5.16 2.20 12.35
CA LEU A 110 -4.63 3.04 11.28
C LEU A 110 -3.69 2.25 10.37
N ALA A 111 -2.79 1.44 10.93
CA ALA A 111 -1.90 0.57 10.16
C ALA A 111 -2.67 -0.44 9.29
N ARG A 112 -3.72 -1.07 9.84
CA ARG A 112 -4.61 -1.97 9.07
C ARG A 112 -5.35 -1.23 7.95
N GLU A 113 -5.80 -0.01 8.20
CA GLU A 113 -6.48 0.82 7.20
C GLU A 113 -5.54 1.24 6.07
N GLN A 114 -4.32 1.68 6.40
CA GLN A 114 -3.28 1.98 5.43
C GLN A 114 -2.90 0.75 4.60
N GLU A 115 -2.75 -0.42 5.22
CA GLU A 115 -2.50 -1.66 4.50
C GLU A 115 -3.66 -2.03 3.55
N LYS A 116 -4.91 -1.93 4.03
CA LYS A 116 -6.11 -2.13 3.20
C LYS A 116 -6.14 -1.16 2.03
N ALA A 117 -5.82 0.12 2.26
CA ALA A 117 -5.76 1.14 1.23
C ALA A 117 -4.66 0.82 0.21
N ARG A 118 -3.46 0.45 0.66
CA ARG A 118 -2.36 0.01 -0.20
C ARG A 118 -2.75 -1.19 -1.07
N ARG A 119 -3.37 -2.21 -0.48
CA ARG A 119 -3.85 -3.40 -1.20
C ARG A 119 -4.94 -3.06 -2.21
N LYS A 120 -5.84 -2.11 -1.88
CA LYS A 120 -6.87 -1.62 -2.80
C LYS A 120 -6.25 -0.85 -3.97
N ALA A 121 -5.27 0.01 -3.70
CA ALA A 121 -4.52 0.76 -4.72
C ALA A 121 -3.69 -0.16 -5.62
N GLU A 122 -3.07 -1.19 -5.06
CA GLU A 122 -2.36 -2.21 -5.83
C GLU A 122 -3.32 -2.98 -6.75
N ARG A 123 -4.49 -3.39 -6.23
CA ARG A 123 -5.54 -4.04 -7.02
C ARG A 123 -6.09 -3.13 -8.12
N SER A 124 -6.31 -1.85 -7.86
CA SER A 124 -6.78 -0.91 -8.89
C SER A 124 -5.71 -0.67 -9.95
N ARG A 125 -4.44 -0.55 -9.56
CA ARG A 125 -3.31 -0.46 -10.50
C ARG A 125 -3.16 -1.72 -11.36
N ALA A 126 -3.29 -2.90 -10.77
CA ALA A 126 -3.28 -4.16 -11.52
C ALA A 126 -4.42 -4.23 -12.55
N ARG A 127 -5.62 -3.79 -12.15
CA ARG A 127 -6.78 -3.68 -13.06
C ARG A 127 -6.54 -2.66 -14.18
N ALA A 128 -5.98 -1.50 -13.88
CA ALA A 128 -5.64 -0.47 -14.87
C ALA A 128 -4.62 -0.98 -15.89
N ASN A 129 -3.66 -1.81 -15.45
CA ASN A 129 -2.69 -2.48 -16.32
C ASN A 129 -3.26 -3.68 -17.11
N GLY A 130 -4.57 -3.94 -17.00
CA GLY A 130 -5.25 -5.04 -17.67
C GLY A 130 -4.88 -6.43 -17.15
N VAL A 131 -4.18 -6.52 -16.01
CA VAL A 131 -3.82 -7.80 -15.41
C VAL A 131 -5.00 -8.25 -14.55
N ARG A 132 -5.71 -9.30 -15.01
CA ARG A 132 -6.80 -9.89 -14.22
C ARG A 132 -6.19 -10.62 -13.02
N PRO A 133 -6.65 -10.38 -11.78
CA PRO A 133 -6.13 -11.09 -10.63
C PRO A 133 -6.35 -12.60 -10.77
N ALA A 134 -5.43 -13.39 -10.22
CA ALA A 134 -5.55 -14.84 -10.18
C ALA A 134 -6.85 -15.25 -9.47
N ALA A 135 -7.61 -16.15 -10.09
CA ALA A 135 -8.84 -16.65 -9.50
C ALA A 135 -8.53 -17.66 -8.38
N THR A 136 -9.30 -17.58 -7.29
CA THR A 136 -9.23 -18.55 -6.19
C THR A 136 -9.90 -19.88 -6.58
N ALA A 137 -9.66 -20.94 -5.79
CA ALA A 137 -10.27 -22.25 -6.06
C ALA A 137 -11.80 -22.18 -6.10
N ILE A 138 -12.42 -21.52 -5.12
CA ILE A 138 -13.88 -21.27 -5.12
C ILE A 138 -14.35 -20.43 -6.32
N GLN A 139 -13.57 -19.47 -6.80
CA GLN A 139 -13.94 -18.71 -8.01
C GLN A 139 -13.86 -19.57 -9.27
N MET A 140 -12.92 -20.51 -9.33
CA MET A 140 -12.86 -21.50 -10.41
C MET A 140 -14.04 -22.48 -10.33
N TYR A 141 -14.43 -22.88 -9.12
CA TYR A 141 -15.61 -23.71 -8.88
C TYR A 141 -16.90 -22.99 -9.28
N LYS A 142 -17.10 -21.74 -8.86
CA LYS A 142 -18.23 -20.89 -9.30
C LYS A 142 -18.36 -20.84 -10.83
N ARG A 143 -17.25 -20.57 -11.53
CA ARG A 143 -17.23 -20.58 -13.01
C ARG A 143 -17.58 -21.95 -13.60
N HIS A 144 -17.19 -23.02 -12.93
CA HIS A 144 -17.55 -24.38 -13.33
C HIS A 144 -19.05 -24.63 -13.16
N VAL A 145 -19.62 -24.27 -12.01
CA VAL A 145 -21.07 -24.36 -11.75
C VAL A 145 -21.86 -23.54 -12.78
N GLU A 146 -21.45 -22.30 -13.03
CA GLU A 146 -22.05 -21.44 -14.07
C GLU A 146 -22.03 -22.09 -15.45
N ALA A 147 -20.90 -22.69 -15.84
CA ALA A 147 -20.75 -23.37 -17.12
C ALA A 147 -21.61 -24.64 -17.23
N VAL A 148 -21.77 -25.38 -16.14
CA VAL A 148 -22.59 -26.61 -16.07
C VAL A 148 -24.07 -26.27 -16.14
N LEU A 149 -24.51 -25.25 -15.39
CA LEU A 149 -25.90 -24.82 -15.32
C LEU A 149 -26.31 -23.94 -16.51
N GLY A 150 -25.35 -23.37 -17.25
CA GLY A 150 -25.63 -22.42 -18.33
C GLY A 150 -26.18 -21.09 -17.82
N VAL A 151 -25.94 -20.74 -16.56
CA VAL A 151 -26.36 -19.48 -15.93
C VAL A 151 -25.13 -18.69 -15.50
N HIS A 152 -25.24 -17.36 -15.54
CA HIS A 152 -24.23 -16.50 -14.95
C HIS A 152 -24.69 -16.10 -13.56
N LEU A 153 -23.98 -16.51 -12.52
CA LEU A 153 -24.28 -16.12 -11.15
C LEU A 153 -23.75 -14.67 -10.97
N VAL A 154 -24.56 -13.70 -11.40
CA VAL A 154 -24.18 -12.28 -11.38
C VAL A 154 -23.99 -11.83 -9.93
N SER A 155 -22.81 -11.29 -9.62
CA SER A 155 -22.48 -10.77 -8.27
C SER A 155 -23.35 -9.59 -7.81
N SER A 156 -24.19 -9.02 -8.67
CA SER A 156 -25.11 -7.93 -8.32
C SER A 156 -26.36 -8.42 -7.59
N TRP A 157 -26.63 -9.73 -7.60
CA TRP A 157 -27.60 -10.36 -6.71
C TRP A 157 -26.83 -10.65 -5.42
N ALA A 158 -26.61 -9.59 -4.65
CA ALA A 158 -25.96 -9.60 -3.34
C ALA A 158 -26.85 -10.27 -2.28
N GLU A 159 -27.36 -11.45 -2.59
CA GLU A 159 -27.81 -12.41 -1.60
C GLU A 159 -26.52 -13.04 -1.06
N PRO A 160 -26.00 -12.64 0.11
CA PRO A 160 -24.87 -13.32 0.77
C PRO A 160 -25.07 -14.86 0.77
N THR A 161 -26.34 -15.26 0.82
CA THR A 161 -26.89 -16.61 0.60
C THR A 161 -26.24 -17.38 -0.56
N ILE A 162 -26.03 -16.81 -1.75
CA ILE A 162 -25.50 -17.58 -2.89
C ILE A 162 -24.00 -17.88 -2.71
N LEU A 163 -23.24 -16.94 -2.16
CA LEU A 163 -21.81 -17.16 -1.91
C LEU A 163 -21.59 -18.12 -0.74
N GLU A 164 -22.44 -18.03 0.30
CA GLU A 164 -22.45 -18.97 1.42
C GLU A 164 -22.80 -20.37 0.94
N LEU A 165 -23.86 -20.54 0.14
CA LEU A 165 -24.21 -21.84 -0.46
C LEU A 165 -23.10 -22.39 -1.35
N LEU A 166 -22.48 -21.56 -2.20
CA LEU A 166 -21.33 -21.98 -3.01
C LEU A 166 -20.13 -22.38 -2.15
N GLN A 167 -19.90 -21.72 -1.02
CA GLN A 167 -18.82 -22.04 -0.10
C GLN A 167 -19.10 -23.36 0.62
N GLU A 168 -20.31 -23.54 1.15
CA GLU A 168 -20.74 -24.79 1.78
C GLU A 168 -20.67 -25.98 0.81
N GLU A 169 -21.12 -25.79 -0.44
CA GLU A 169 -21.04 -26.82 -1.47
C GLU A 169 -19.58 -27.12 -1.83
N PHE A 170 -18.74 -26.09 -1.96
CA PHE A 170 -17.32 -26.23 -2.24
C PHE A 170 -16.57 -26.96 -1.11
N ASP A 171 -16.90 -26.66 0.15
CA ASP A 171 -16.31 -27.31 1.33
C ASP A 171 -16.80 -28.76 1.50
N SER A 172 -17.96 -29.08 0.93
CA SER A 172 -18.53 -30.44 0.91
C SER A 172 -18.03 -31.29 -0.27
N LEU A 173 -17.24 -30.73 -1.19
CA LEU A 173 -16.66 -31.48 -2.30
C LEU A 173 -15.74 -32.60 -1.82
N GLY A 174 -15.65 -33.68 -2.60
CA GLY A 174 -14.65 -34.71 -2.34
C GLY A 174 -13.23 -34.15 -2.40
N GLU A 175 -12.32 -34.70 -1.59
CA GLU A 175 -10.94 -34.20 -1.49
C GLU A 175 -10.24 -34.09 -2.85
N LEU A 176 -10.47 -35.05 -3.74
CA LEU A 176 -9.89 -35.06 -5.09
C LEU A 176 -10.40 -33.91 -5.97
N GLU A 177 -11.69 -33.60 -5.89
CA GLU A 177 -12.32 -32.51 -6.65
C GLU A 177 -11.85 -31.16 -6.11
N HIS A 178 -11.83 -31.01 -4.79
CA HIS A 178 -11.29 -29.82 -4.13
C HIS A 178 -9.83 -29.56 -4.54
N GLN A 179 -8.96 -30.58 -4.47
CA GLN A 179 -7.57 -30.50 -4.92
C GLN A 179 -7.44 -30.18 -6.42
N GLU A 180 -8.40 -30.57 -7.26
CA GLU A 180 -8.39 -30.19 -8.68
C GLU A 180 -8.59 -28.68 -8.85
N PHE A 181 -9.57 -28.09 -8.18
CA PHE A 181 -9.80 -26.64 -8.22
C PHE A 181 -8.65 -25.85 -7.62
N GLU A 182 -8.03 -26.34 -6.55
CA GLU A 182 -6.80 -25.75 -6.01
C GLU A 182 -5.66 -25.77 -7.02
N ARG A 183 -5.40 -26.91 -7.68
CA ARG A 183 -4.37 -27.01 -8.72
C ARG A 183 -4.65 -26.05 -9.89
N ARG A 184 -5.91 -25.91 -10.30
CA ARG A 184 -6.32 -24.92 -11.32
C ARG A 184 -6.04 -23.48 -10.86
N ALA A 185 -6.39 -23.14 -9.62
CA ALA A 185 -6.12 -21.83 -9.04
C ALA A 185 -4.60 -21.55 -8.91
N GLN A 186 -3.81 -22.54 -8.53
CA GLN A 186 -2.34 -22.42 -8.48
C GLN A 186 -1.74 -22.18 -9.86
N ARG A 187 -2.22 -22.86 -10.91
CA ARG A 187 -1.79 -22.61 -12.30
C ARG A 187 -2.12 -21.19 -12.73
N ASP A 188 -3.32 -20.70 -12.42
CA ASP A 188 -3.74 -19.33 -12.73
C ASP A 188 -2.93 -18.28 -11.95
N ARG A 189 -2.58 -18.57 -10.68
CA ARG A 189 -1.65 -17.73 -9.90
C ARG A 189 -0.29 -17.62 -10.57
N ARG A 190 0.30 -18.74 -11.00
CA ARG A 190 1.60 -18.71 -11.73
C ARG A 190 1.50 -17.95 -13.05
N ARG A 191 0.38 -18.08 -13.77
CA ARG A 191 0.12 -17.30 -14.99
C ARG A 191 0.07 -15.79 -14.67
N TYR A 192 -0.69 -15.41 -13.66
CA TYR A 192 -0.81 -14.02 -13.19
C TYR A 192 0.55 -13.43 -12.81
N GLU A 193 1.36 -14.15 -12.03
CA GLU A 193 2.70 -13.69 -11.63
C GLU A 193 3.62 -13.44 -12.83
N ARG A 194 3.59 -14.32 -13.84
CA ARG A 194 4.34 -14.12 -15.09
C ARG A 194 3.85 -12.90 -15.88
N GLU A 195 2.54 -12.75 -16.04
CA GLU A 195 1.96 -11.60 -16.74
C GLU A 195 2.23 -10.28 -16.01
N ALA A 196 2.12 -10.27 -14.68
CA ALA A 196 2.44 -9.12 -13.84
C ALA A 196 3.92 -8.72 -13.95
N ARG A 197 4.85 -9.69 -13.89
CA ARG A 197 6.28 -9.45 -14.11
C ARG A 197 6.55 -8.88 -15.50
N ARG A 198 5.98 -9.47 -16.56
CA ARG A 198 6.13 -8.97 -17.94
C ARG A 198 5.62 -7.54 -18.09
N ARG A 199 4.44 -7.23 -17.52
CA ARG A 199 3.87 -5.87 -17.56
C ARG A 199 4.72 -4.86 -16.76
N SER A 200 5.25 -5.28 -15.62
CA SER A 200 6.16 -4.45 -14.82
C SER A 200 7.44 -4.13 -15.62
N GLN A 201 8.04 -5.13 -16.27
CA GLN A 201 9.20 -4.94 -17.15
C GLN A 201 8.89 -3.99 -18.31
N GLN A 202 7.76 -4.19 -19.01
CA GLN A 202 7.33 -3.27 -20.07
C GLN A 202 7.12 -1.83 -19.58
N ALA A 203 6.55 -1.66 -18.37
CA ALA A 203 6.38 -0.34 -17.78
C ALA A 203 7.72 0.31 -17.42
N ALA A 204 8.68 -0.46 -16.91
CA ALA A 204 10.03 0.00 -16.60
C ALA A 204 10.81 0.35 -17.87
N GLU A 205 10.72 -0.46 -18.92
CA GLU A 205 11.30 -0.19 -20.23
C GLU A 205 10.73 1.08 -20.85
N LYS A 206 9.40 1.27 -20.76
CA LYS A 206 8.74 2.50 -21.24
C LYS A 206 9.20 3.73 -20.47
N ALA A 207 9.32 3.63 -19.14
CA ALA A 207 9.82 4.73 -18.31
C ALA A 207 11.30 5.05 -18.63
N ALA A 208 12.13 4.03 -18.85
CA ALA A 208 13.54 4.19 -19.22
C ALA A 208 13.71 4.78 -20.62
N ALA A 209 12.78 4.54 -21.53
CA ALA A 209 12.78 5.12 -22.88
C ALA A 209 12.48 6.63 -22.89
N GLY A 210 12.22 7.26 -21.73
CA GLY A 210 11.85 8.67 -21.65
C GLY A 210 10.48 8.97 -22.28
N ASP A 211 9.70 7.93 -22.60
CA ASP A 211 8.31 8.03 -22.97
C ASP A 211 7.51 8.17 -21.67
N GLU A 212 7.79 9.27 -20.96
CA GLU A 212 6.91 9.78 -19.90
C GLU A 212 5.51 9.66 -20.46
N PRO A 213 4.59 8.97 -19.76
CA PRO A 213 3.23 8.85 -20.24
C PRO A 213 2.73 10.27 -20.36
N ARG A 214 2.75 10.79 -21.59
CA ARG A 214 2.31 12.14 -21.94
C ARG A 214 0.99 12.24 -21.24
N SER A 215 0.97 12.98 -20.13
CA SER A 215 -0.16 12.97 -19.25
C SER A 215 -1.27 13.42 -20.19
N VAL A 216 -2.19 12.49 -20.47
CA VAL A 216 -3.47 12.89 -21.00
C VAL A 216 -4.04 13.57 -19.78
N LEU A 217 -3.63 14.83 -19.58
CA LEU A 217 -4.45 15.84 -18.97
C LEU A 217 -5.76 15.61 -19.68
N CYS A 218 -6.65 14.91 -18.99
CA CYS A 218 -8.06 15.02 -19.25
C CYS A 218 -8.34 16.49 -19.00
N GLU A 219 -8.02 17.34 -20.00
CA GLU A 219 -8.58 18.66 -20.14
C GLU A 219 -10.07 18.39 -20.12
N GLY A 220 -10.66 18.70 -18.96
CA GLY A 220 -12.08 18.63 -18.77
C GLY A 220 -12.68 19.49 -19.88
N LYS A 221 -13.23 18.83 -20.91
CA LYS A 221 -14.43 19.33 -21.54
C LYS A 221 -15.45 19.42 -20.41
N ALA A 222 -15.49 20.59 -19.78
CA ALA A 222 -16.64 21.08 -19.06
C ALA A 222 -17.78 21.03 -20.08
N ALA A 223 -18.55 19.96 -20.01
CA ALA A 223 -19.85 19.91 -20.64
C ALA A 223 -20.69 20.96 -19.92
N GLU A 224 -20.82 22.09 -20.57
CA GLU A 224 -21.97 23.00 -20.50
C GLU A 224 -23.24 22.14 -20.37
N ASN A 225 -23.77 22.07 -19.15
CA ASN A 225 -25.12 21.60 -18.90
C ASN A 225 -25.82 22.71 -18.14
N ASP A 226 -26.66 23.39 -18.91
CA ASP A 226 -27.62 24.40 -18.51
C ASP A 226 -28.51 23.98 -17.33
N ALA A 227 -28.75 24.99 -16.49
CA ALA A 227 -29.99 25.25 -15.76
C ALA A 227 -30.63 24.12 -14.94
N TYR A 228 -30.31 24.09 -13.65
CA TYR A 228 -31.31 23.77 -12.63
C TYR A 228 -31.18 24.74 -11.45
N GLN A 229 -32.06 25.75 -11.41
CA GLN A 229 -32.24 26.62 -10.26
C GLN A 229 -32.98 25.85 -9.17
N GLY A 230 -32.30 25.58 -8.06
CA GLY A 230 -32.89 25.06 -6.84
C GLY A 230 -32.20 25.70 -5.64
N GLU A 231 -32.84 26.72 -5.07
CA GLU A 231 -32.42 27.36 -3.84
C GLU A 231 -32.50 26.37 -2.67
N GLY A 232 -31.40 26.24 -1.92
CA GLY A 232 -31.28 25.40 -0.72
C GLY A 232 -30.02 25.76 0.07
N PRO A 233 -30.07 25.70 1.41
CA PRO A 233 -29.38 26.65 2.29
C PRO A 233 -27.88 26.39 2.46
N GLU A 234 -27.16 27.50 2.62
CA GLU A 234 -25.72 27.62 2.84
C GLU A 234 -25.32 26.97 4.17
N GLY A 235 -24.80 25.74 4.07
CA GLY A 235 -23.99 25.11 5.10
C GLY A 235 -22.51 25.37 4.82
N GLU A 236 -21.91 26.23 5.63
CA GLU A 236 -20.50 26.62 5.58
C GLU A 236 -19.59 25.40 5.80
N ALA A 237 -19.02 24.88 4.71
CA ALA A 237 -18.09 23.77 4.74
C ALA A 237 -16.67 24.27 5.07
N VAL A 238 -16.19 23.90 6.25
CA VAL A 238 -14.80 24.09 6.69
C VAL A 238 -13.87 23.26 5.79
N PRO A 239 -12.79 23.83 5.22
CA PRO A 239 -11.86 23.07 4.39
C PRO A 239 -11.09 22.04 5.24
N ALA A 240 -11.21 20.76 4.87
CA ALA A 240 -10.43 19.68 5.46
C ALA A 240 -8.94 19.90 5.15
N SER A 241 -8.16 20.10 6.21
CA SER A 241 -6.70 20.17 6.20
C SER A 241 -6.09 18.90 5.59
N ALA A 242 -5.14 19.07 4.67
CA ALA A 242 -4.45 17.99 3.99
C ALA A 242 -3.61 17.14 4.98
N PRO A 243 -3.56 15.81 4.84
CA PRO A 243 -2.72 14.98 5.69
C PRO A 243 -1.22 15.24 5.39
N PRO A 244 -0.35 15.29 6.41
CA PRO A 244 1.09 15.48 6.21
C PRO A 244 1.72 14.29 5.48
N ALA A 245 2.75 14.59 4.68
CA ALA A 245 3.49 13.65 3.86
C ALA A 245 4.07 12.49 4.69
N ALA A 246 3.98 11.28 4.14
CA ALA A 246 4.52 10.07 4.75
C ALA A 246 6.03 10.17 4.97
N ALA A 247 6.47 9.97 6.22
CA ALA A 247 7.87 9.95 6.62
C ALA A 247 8.68 8.85 5.87
N PRO A 248 9.97 9.10 5.57
CA PRO A 248 10.83 8.12 4.91
C PRO A 248 11.16 6.91 5.83
N PRO A 249 11.44 5.72 5.26
CA PRO A 249 11.79 4.54 6.02
C PRO A 249 13.14 4.72 6.74
N VAL A 250 13.16 4.39 8.03
CA VAL A 250 14.35 4.39 8.90
C VAL A 250 15.36 3.37 8.38
N ALA A 251 16.60 3.81 8.19
CA ALA A 251 17.73 3.00 7.75
C ALA A 251 18.07 1.90 8.76
N ALA A 252 18.35 0.69 8.25
CA ALA A 252 18.77 -0.46 9.04
C ALA A 252 20.18 -0.27 9.65
N PRO A 253 20.49 -0.88 10.81
CA PRO A 253 21.79 -0.72 11.46
C PRO A 253 22.91 -1.43 10.70
N LEU A 254 24.06 -0.75 10.66
CA LEU A 254 25.33 -1.16 10.09
C LEU A 254 25.83 -2.47 10.73
N THR A 255 26.14 -3.45 9.89
CA THR A 255 26.87 -4.68 10.26
C THR A 255 28.33 -4.35 10.61
N PRO A 256 28.90 -4.94 11.68
CA PRO A 256 30.29 -4.70 12.05
C PRO A 256 31.28 -5.39 11.09
N ALA A 257 32.37 -4.67 10.84
CA ALA A 257 33.49 -5.06 10.00
C ALA A 257 34.19 -6.34 10.47
N GLN A 258 34.57 -7.19 9.52
CA GLN A 258 35.51 -8.29 9.74
C GLN A 258 36.96 -7.78 9.68
N PRO A 259 37.87 -8.34 10.49
CA PRO A 259 39.27 -7.94 10.48
C PRO A 259 40.03 -8.55 9.29
N GLU A 260 40.82 -7.69 8.66
CA GLU A 260 41.84 -8.03 7.68
C GLU A 260 43.05 -8.71 8.34
N GLY A 261 43.59 -9.71 7.66
CA GLY A 261 44.91 -10.30 7.90
C GLY A 261 44.98 -11.70 7.31
N GLY A 262 45.92 -12.08 6.44
CA GLY A 262 47.10 -11.41 5.92
C GLY A 262 48.11 -12.49 5.53
N ALA A 263 48.78 -12.27 4.39
CA ALA A 263 50.01 -12.90 3.90
C ALA A 263 49.97 -14.33 3.31
N GLY A 264 50.52 -14.45 2.09
CA GLY A 264 51.12 -15.70 1.62
C GLY A 264 51.31 -15.87 0.11
N GLY A 265 52.20 -15.09 -0.50
CA GLY A 265 53.10 -15.46 -1.61
C GLY A 265 52.66 -16.38 -2.77
N VAL A 266 52.94 -15.94 -3.99
CA VAL A 266 53.99 -16.46 -4.91
C VAL A 266 53.59 -16.06 -6.33
N ALA A 267 54.37 -15.15 -6.90
CA ALA A 267 54.29 -14.79 -8.31
C ALA A 267 54.87 -15.92 -9.18
N ARG A 268 54.08 -16.42 -10.14
CA ARG A 268 54.61 -17.08 -11.35
C ARG A 268 53.77 -16.73 -12.58
N ASN A 269 54.50 -16.43 -13.63
CA ASN A 269 54.10 -16.07 -14.99
C ASN A 269 53.12 -17.07 -15.62
N GLU A 270 51.95 -16.62 -16.11
CA GLU A 270 51.22 -17.26 -17.23
C GLU A 270 50.39 -16.21 -18.00
N ALA A 271 51.07 -15.35 -18.77
CA ALA A 271 50.44 -14.56 -19.82
C ALA A 271 50.53 -15.36 -21.13
N GLY A 272 49.53 -16.20 -21.43
CA GLY A 272 49.56 -16.99 -22.67
C GLY A 272 48.41 -17.95 -22.98
N ALA A 273 47.31 -18.01 -22.22
CA ALA A 273 46.24 -19.00 -22.47
C ALA A 273 44.79 -18.47 -22.30
N ALA A 274 44.58 -17.17 -22.09
CA ALA A 274 43.27 -16.64 -21.66
C ALA A 274 42.32 -16.19 -22.81
N ARG A 275 42.63 -16.43 -24.09
CA ARG A 275 41.76 -16.00 -25.21
C ARG A 275 40.92 -17.11 -25.85
N ASP A 276 41.18 -18.38 -25.57
CA ASP A 276 40.39 -19.49 -26.13
C ASP A 276 39.34 -20.07 -25.17
N GLU A 277 39.41 -19.82 -23.86
CA GLU A 277 38.40 -20.33 -22.90
C GLU A 277 37.14 -19.46 -22.81
N ALA A 278 37.22 -18.16 -23.12
CA ALA A 278 36.06 -17.27 -23.12
C ALA A 278 35.06 -17.61 -24.25
N GLY A 279 35.54 -18.14 -25.38
CA GLY A 279 34.70 -18.60 -26.49
C GLY A 279 33.94 -19.89 -26.17
N ALA A 280 34.56 -20.83 -25.44
CA ALA A 280 33.94 -22.09 -25.07
C ALA A 280 32.82 -21.93 -24.03
N ALA A 281 33.00 -21.02 -23.05
CA ALA A 281 31.96 -20.72 -22.06
C ALA A 281 30.70 -20.06 -22.69
N ALA A 282 30.90 -19.18 -23.68
CA ALA A 282 29.79 -18.56 -24.42
C ALA A 282 29.01 -19.58 -25.28
N ALA A 283 29.71 -20.52 -25.92
CA ALA A 283 29.09 -21.58 -26.72
C ALA A 283 28.28 -22.58 -25.87
N LEU A 284 28.77 -22.94 -24.69
CA LEU A 284 28.04 -23.79 -23.73
C LEU A 284 26.80 -23.07 -23.17
N GLY A 285 26.88 -21.76 -22.92
CA GLY A 285 25.74 -20.94 -22.51
C GLY A 285 24.63 -20.91 -23.56
N ALA A 286 24.98 -20.72 -24.84
CA ALA A 286 24.02 -20.71 -25.94
C ALA A 286 23.31 -22.07 -26.14
N HIS A 287 24.04 -23.17 -26.01
CA HIS A 287 23.45 -24.52 -26.07
C HIS A 287 22.47 -24.80 -24.94
N SER A 288 22.74 -24.29 -23.73
CA SER A 288 21.85 -24.45 -22.57
C SER A 288 20.53 -23.69 -22.75
N LYS A 289 20.57 -22.52 -23.40
CA LYS A 289 19.38 -21.71 -23.70
C LYS A 289 18.49 -22.36 -24.76
N LEU A 290 19.07 -22.81 -25.87
CA LEU A 290 18.34 -23.51 -26.93
C LEU A 290 17.70 -24.81 -26.45
N LYS A 291 18.39 -25.55 -25.55
CA LYS A 291 17.82 -26.77 -24.96
C LYS A 291 16.59 -26.46 -24.10
N ARG A 292 16.64 -25.42 -23.26
CA ARG A 292 15.48 -24.99 -22.45
C ARG A 292 14.31 -24.54 -23.31
N GLU A 293 14.56 -23.74 -24.35
CA GLU A 293 13.51 -23.30 -25.29
C GLU A 293 12.85 -24.49 -26.01
N ARG A 294 13.63 -25.52 -26.39
CA ARG A 294 13.09 -26.75 -26.99
C ARG A 294 12.27 -27.58 -26.01
N ASP A 295 12.72 -27.71 -24.76
CA ASP A 295 12.02 -28.46 -23.72
C ASP A 295 10.71 -27.76 -23.31
N ASP A 296 10.69 -26.42 -23.27
CA ASP A 296 9.48 -25.63 -23.03
C ASP A 296 8.49 -25.74 -24.20
N ALA A 297 8.97 -25.67 -25.46
CA ALA A 297 8.12 -25.87 -26.64
C ALA A 297 7.50 -27.28 -26.70
N ALA A 298 8.26 -28.32 -26.32
CA ALA A 298 7.75 -29.68 -26.23
C ALA A 298 6.66 -29.83 -25.15
N ARG A 299 6.81 -29.13 -24.01
CA ARG A 299 5.84 -29.13 -22.92
C ARG A 299 4.55 -28.42 -23.31
N ASP A 300 4.64 -27.31 -24.04
CA ASP A 300 3.47 -26.59 -24.57
C ASP A 300 2.73 -27.42 -25.63
N GLN A 301 3.46 -28.14 -26.50
CA GLN A 301 2.85 -29.04 -27.48
C GLN A 301 2.13 -30.21 -26.81
N ALA A 302 2.70 -30.80 -25.77
CA ALA A 302 2.05 -31.86 -24.98
C ALA A 302 0.75 -31.35 -24.30
N ALA A 303 0.77 -30.13 -23.75
CA ALA A 303 -0.41 -29.52 -23.14
C ALA A 303 -1.54 -29.27 -24.15
N LEU A 304 -1.20 -28.87 -25.38
CA LEU A 304 -2.18 -28.73 -26.48
C LEU A 304 -2.79 -30.08 -26.87
N GLN A 305 -1.99 -31.14 -26.94
CA GLN A 305 -2.48 -32.50 -27.24
C GLN A 305 -3.45 -33.00 -26.15
N GLU A 306 -3.11 -32.84 -24.86
CA GLU A 306 -4.00 -33.22 -23.76
C GLU A 306 -5.32 -32.43 -23.75
N SER A 307 -5.28 -31.13 -24.08
CA SER A 307 -6.47 -30.29 -24.20
C SER A 307 -7.41 -30.78 -25.32
N THR A 308 -6.86 -31.14 -26.48
CA THR A 308 -7.66 -31.69 -27.59
C THR A 308 -8.29 -33.04 -27.26
N PHE A 309 -7.58 -33.88 -26.50
CA PHE A 309 -8.09 -35.18 -26.05
C PHE A 309 -9.26 -35.04 -25.06
N CYS A 310 -9.17 -34.12 -24.09
CA CYS A 310 -10.28 -33.82 -23.19
C CYS A 310 -11.50 -33.26 -23.92
N GLY A 311 -11.30 -32.39 -24.91
CA GLY A 311 -12.40 -31.82 -25.71
C GLY A 311 -13.16 -32.88 -26.52
N ALA A 312 -12.49 -33.93 -27.00
CA ALA A 312 -13.12 -35.03 -27.72
C ALA A 312 -14.00 -35.89 -26.79
N LYS A 313 -13.50 -36.27 -25.61
CA LYS A 313 -14.26 -37.06 -24.61
C LYS A 313 -15.51 -36.34 -24.12
N VAL A 314 -15.45 -35.02 -23.92
CA VAL A 314 -16.62 -34.23 -23.48
C VAL A 314 -17.69 -34.15 -24.56
N LYS A 315 -17.31 -34.06 -25.84
CA LYS A 315 -18.27 -34.09 -26.96
C LYS A 315 -18.95 -35.44 -27.11
N GLU A 316 -18.24 -36.53 -26.85
CA GLU A 316 -18.76 -37.90 -26.91
C GLU A 316 -19.78 -38.16 -25.78
N GLN A 317 -19.46 -37.80 -24.53
CA GLN A 317 -20.40 -37.91 -23.40
C GLN A 317 -21.63 -37.02 -23.55
N ARG A 318 -21.50 -35.85 -24.20
CA ARG A 318 -22.65 -34.96 -24.48
C ARG A 318 -23.60 -35.57 -25.51
N LYS A 319 -23.08 -36.35 -26.47
CA LYS A 319 -23.88 -37.02 -27.49
C LYS A 319 -24.71 -38.17 -26.91
N GLU A 320 -24.16 -38.91 -25.94
CA GLU A 320 -24.89 -39.98 -25.23
C GLU A 320 -25.96 -39.46 -24.27
N ARG A 321 -25.78 -38.26 -23.71
CA ARG A 321 -26.75 -37.67 -22.76
C ARG A 321 -27.92 -36.92 -23.39
N GLN A 322 -27.81 -36.50 -24.65
CA GLN A 322 -28.90 -35.79 -25.34
C GLN A 322 -30.23 -36.58 -25.43
N PRO A 323 -30.27 -37.88 -25.77
CA PRO A 323 -31.56 -38.60 -25.87
C PRO A 323 -32.26 -38.84 -24.52
N LEU A 324 -31.52 -38.83 -23.40
CA LEU A 324 -32.10 -39.02 -22.06
C LEU A 324 -32.82 -37.76 -21.54
N VAL A 325 -32.43 -36.57 -22.03
CA VAL A 325 -33.09 -35.32 -21.65
C VAL A 325 -34.43 -35.18 -22.39
N GLU A 326 -34.51 -35.60 -23.66
CA GLU A 326 -35.76 -35.57 -24.43
C GLU A 326 -36.81 -36.56 -23.89
N GLN A 327 -36.40 -37.75 -23.42
CA GLN A 327 -37.34 -38.70 -22.79
C GLN A 327 -37.91 -38.23 -21.44
N ARG A 328 -37.19 -37.35 -20.73
CA ARG A 328 -37.66 -36.77 -19.47
C ARG A 328 -38.59 -35.58 -19.67
N SER A 329 -38.59 -34.95 -20.85
CA SER A 329 -39.50 -33.85 -21.17
C SER A 329 -40.85 -34.31 -21.74
N SER A 330 -40.99 -35.61 -22.05
CA SER A 330 -42.24 -36.21 -22.56
C SER A 330 -43.07 -36.97 -21.51
N LEU A 331 -42.62 -37.01 -20.25
CA LEU A 331 -43.31 -37.61 -19.09
C LEU A 331 -43.82 -36.51 -18.17
#